data_AF-A0A239SA29-F1
#
_entry.id   AF-A0A239SA29-F1
#
_cell.length_a   1.000
_cell.length_b   1.000
_cell.length_c   1.000
_cell.angle_alpha   90.00
_cell.angle_beta   90.00
_cell.angle_gamma   90.00
#
_symmetry.space_group_name_H-M   'P 1'
#
loop_
_entity.id
_entity.type
_entity.pdbx_description
1 polymer ?
#
loop_
_entity_poly.entity_id
_entity_poly.type
_entity_poly.pdbx_seq_one_letter_code
_entity_poly.pdbx_strand_id
1 'polypeptide(L)'
;MPHIPETIGQKPLSFDAPDQSLRANRIDLLKSFTRLFKDDGCPEDKVIDDFMRDFEHTKLLNEVLGDMPEAKRKEVLRGAARCHVASFGRGRDFLAVRNQLHLVGQDCVTLFGTLPASLRQTMLAHAYVGDRGQIVLESPDVGLSIPLGRTLLGNGDGALTTHEVRELLMFPENACHWRLEIFSAKLRHFSEGALDAESCHVWVDLIDRYIDGKPIVEFSEDKGVLEALAYTLKKLAERASVLERREEFPISRMLTNSAEAYFLAQDHPACGAALLTLATFYARKLESDLAAGASTLAASVLARDALQRWEDGRYGSAIGSYGMAMGAYTGSGVLQGIRSAPLAPRSGVVDEIVPLPTLVEHTSQSDFEAAWDGRWETTKGVRSQSVLDLRVLEIERRFAKLTAKPSESNTSN
;
A
#
# COMPACT_ATOMS: atom_id res chain seq x y z
N MET A 1 3.78 57.67 -2.12
CA MET A 1 4.21 56.33 -1.69
C MET A 1 2.99 55.43 -1.64
N PRO A 2 3.15 54.15 -2.00
CA PRO A 2 2.41 53.57 -3.12
C PRO A 2 1.21 52.74 -2.69
N HIS A 3 0.26 52.66 -3.61
CA HIS A 3 -0.86 51.73 -3.62
C HIS A 3 -0.38 50.30 -3.38
N ILE A 4 -0.88 49.70 -2.31
CA ILE A 4 -0.91 48.26 -2.11
C ILE A 4 -2.01 47.73 -3.05
N PRO A 5 -1.70 46.90 -4.05
CA PRO A 5 -2.75 46.26 -4.84
C PRO A 5 -3.48 45.27 -3.95
N GLU A 6 -4.79 45.44 -3.91
CA GLU A 6 -5.76 44.57 -3.28
C GLU A 6 -5.55 43.12 -3.71
N THR A 7 -5.68 42.24 -2.71
CA THR A 7 -5.96 40.81 -2.78
C THR A 7 -6.51 40.34 -4.13
N ILE A 8 -5.74 39.48 -4.80
CA ILE A 8 -6.22 38.64 -5.90
C ILE A 8 -7.28 37.70 -5.31
N GLY A 9 -8.52 38.16 -5.27
CA GLY A 9 -9.67 37.32 -4.99
C GLY A 9 -9.82 36.31 -6.12
N GLN A 10 -9.64 35.04 -5.81
CA GLN A 10 -10.01 33.95 -6.71
C GLN A 10 -11.49 34.11 -7.05
N LYS A 11 -11.77 34.33 -8.34
CA LYS A 11 -13.12 34.46 -8.87
C LYS A 11 -13.83 33.10 -8.76
N PRO A 12 -15.11 33.03 -8.33
CA PRO A 12 -15.84 31.77 -8.27
C PRO A 12 -15.91 31.10 -9.65
N LEU A 13 -15.59 29.80 -9.71
CA LEU A 13 -15.68 28.98 -10.92
C LEU A 13 -17.17 28.62 -11.14
N SER A 14 -17.82 29.19 -12.16
CA SER A 14 -19.25 28.95 -12.46
C SER A 14 -19.45 28.13 -13.75
N PHE A 15 -20.33 27.13 -13.73
CA PHE A 15 -20.52 26.14 -14.80
C PHE A 15 -21.64 26.47 -15.84
N ASP A 16 -22.26 27.66 -15.79
CA ASP A 16 -23.47 27.99 -16.56
C ASP A 16 -23.25 28.92 -17.79
N ALA A 17 -23.07 28.34 -19.00
CA ALA A 17 -23.30 29.01 -20.32
C ALA A 17 -23.36 27.99 -21.52
N PRO A 18 -23.84 28.34 -22.76
CA PRO A 18 -24.11 27.39 -23.91
C PRO A 18 -23.10 27.42 -25.12
N ASP A 19 -22.73 26.38 -25.89
CA ASP A 19 -22.98 24.92 -25.90
C ASP A 19 -21.86 24.05 -26.58
N GLN A 20 -20.83 24.60 -27.24
CA GLN A 20 -19.66 23.80 -27.74
C GLN A 20 -18.31 24.35 -27.27
N SER A 21 -18.11 25.66 -27.32
CA SER A 21 -17.00 26.33 -26.61
C SER A 21 -17.06 26.12 -25.09
N LEU A 22 -18.23 25.72 -24.57
CA LEU A 22 -18.47 25.55 -23.15
C LEU A 22 -18.29 24.16 -22.61
N ARG A 23 -18.34 23.12 -23.44
CA ARG A 23 -17.85 21.83 -22.98
C ARG A 23 -16.35 21.93 -22.71
N ALA A 24 -15.60 22.55 -23.63
CA ALA A 24 -14.19 22.88 -23.42
C ALA A 24 -13.99 23.76 -22.17
N ASN A 25 -14.73 24.87 -22.03
CA ASN A 25 -14.61 25.71 -20.82
C ASN A 25 -14.96 24.95 -19.53
N ARG A 26 -15.96 24.06 -19.51
CA ARG A 26 -16.33 23.28 -18.30
C ARG A 26 -15.31 22.20 -17.96
N ILE A 27 -14.73 21.56 -18.98
CA ILE A 27 -13.59 20.66 -18.81
C ILE A 27 -12.40 21.46 -18.25
N ASP A 28 -12.16 22.67 -18.75
CA ASP A 28 -11.10 23.54 -18.26
C ASP A 28 -11.35 24.02 -16.82
N LEU A 29 -12.60 24.26 -16.43
CA LEU A 29 -12.97 24.57 -15.04
C LEU A 29 -12.68 23.38 -14.12
N LEU A 30 -13.09 22.16 -14.50
CA LEU A 30 -12.80 20.96 -13.73
C LEU A 30 -11.29 20.71 -13.63
N LYS A 31 -10.56 20.81 -14.76
CA LYS A 31 -9.10 20.70 -14.77
C LYS A 31 -8.43 21.77 -13.91
N SER A 32 -8.93 23.01 -13.93
CA SER A 32 -8.41 24.10 -13.10
C SER A 32 -8.65 23.84 -11.61
N PHE A 33 -9.84 23.33 -11.26
CA PHE A 33 -10.14 22.89 -9.90
C PHE A 33 -9.21 21.75 -9.46
N THR A 34 -9.00 20.72 -10.30
CA THR A 34 -8.08 19.61 -10.03
C THR A 34 -6.65 20.09 -9.77
N ARG A 35 -6.16 21.09 -10.51
CA ARG A 35 -4.81 21.66 -10.29
C ARG A 35 -4.65 22.27 -8.91
N LEU A 36 -5.72 22.80 -8.30
CA LEU A 36 -5.68 23.31 -6.94
C LEU A 36 -5.29 22.24 -5.90
N PHE A 37 -5.45 20.95 -6.22
CA PHE A 37 -5.03 19.84 -5.35
C PHE A 37 -3.66 19.25 -5.73
N LYS A 38 -3.26 19.28 -7.01
CA LYS A 38 -2.07 18.57 -7.50
C LYS A 38 -0.75 19.36 -7.30
N ASP A 39 -0.78 20.69 -7.26
CA ASP A 39 0.43 21.55 -7.22
C ASP A 39 0.85 21.93 -5.78
N ASP A 40 0.94 20.96 -4.85
CA ASP A 40 1.05 21.18 -3.39
C ASP A 40 -0.04 22.08 -2.80
N GLY A 41 -1.13 22.24 -3.54
CA GLY A 41 -2.20 23.16 -3.21
C GLY A 41 -3.08 22.63 -2.08
N CYS A 42 -3.53 23.55 -1.23
CA CYS A 42 -4.50 23.29 -0.18
C CYS A 42 -5.69 24.23 -0.39
N PRO A 43 -6.66 23.85 -1.24
CA PRO A 43 -7.77 24.73 -1.55
C PRO A 43 -8.58 25.01 -0.27
N GLU A 44 -9.06 26.24 -0.15
CA GLU A 44 -9.91 26.65 0.96
C GLU A 44 -11.24 25.87 0.95
N ASP A 45 -11.76 25.57 2.14
CA ASP A 45 -13.01 24.82 2.30
C ASP A 45 -14.17 25.46 1.54
N LYS A 46 -14.19 26.80 1.45
CA LYS A 46 -15.20 27.54 0.69
C LYS A 46 -15.13 27.23 -0.80
N VAL A 47 -13.94 27.09 -1.37
CA VAL A 47 -13.75 26.76 -2.80
C VAL A 47 -14.26 25.35 -3.09
N ILE A 48 -14.01 24.41 -2.17
CA ILE A 48 -14.52 23.03 -2.29
C ILE A 48 -16.04 23.00 -2.17
N ASP A 49 -16.62 23.73 -1.21
CA ASP A 49 -18.06 23.82 -0.99
C ASP A 49 -18.78 24.46 -2.20
N ASP A 50 -18.24 25.57 -2.72
CA ASP A 50 -18.75 26.23 -3.92
C ASP A 50 -18.70 25.31 -5.14
N PHE A 51 -17.58 24.58 -5.33
CA PHE A 51 -17.47 23.58 -6.40
C PHE A 51 -18.55 22.50 -6.28
N MET A 52 -18.72 21.89 -5.09
CA MET A 52 -19.71 20.81 -4.93
C MET A 52 -21.14 21.28 -5.18
N ARG A 53 -21.48 22.49 -4.72
CA ARG A 53 -22.80 23.10 -4.94
C ARG A 53 -23.05 23.38 -6.42
N ASP A 54 -22.06 23.91 -7.12
CA ASP A 54 -22.25 24.36 -8.51
C ASP A 54 -22.19 23.17 -9.50
N PHE A 55 -21.46 22.10 -9.14
CA PHE A 55 -21.30 20.92 -10.00
C PHE A 55 -22.61 20.15 -10.22
N GLU A 56 -23.57 20.17 -9.30
CA GLU A 56 -24.87 19.48 -9.49
C GLU A 56 -25.70 20.04 -10.65
N HIS A 57 -25.42 21.28 -11.05
CA HIS A 57 -26.08 21.97 -12.16
C HIS A 57 -25.29 21.87 -13.47
N THR A 58 -24.13 21.21 -13.45
CA THR A 58 -23.29 21.08 -14.63
C THR A 58 -23.95 20.23 -15.72
N LYS A 59 -23.62 20.56 -16.97
CA LYS A 59 -23.98 19.76 -18.15
C LYS A 59 -22.84 18.85 -18.62
N LEU A 60 -21.74 18.77 -17.86
CA LEU A 60 -20.50 18.09 -18.24
C LEU A 60 -20.70 16.61 -18.60
N LEU A 61 -21.57 15.92 -17.86
CA LEU A 61 -21.86 14.50 -18.04
C LEU A 61 -23.18 14.25 -18.79
N ASN A 62 -23.79 15.24 -19.43
CA ASN A 62 -25.11 15.06 -20.07
C ASN A 62 -25.12 13.95 -21.13
N GLU A 63 -24.07 13.86 -21.95
CA GLU A 63 -23.94 12.80 -22.97
C GLU A 63 -23.82 11.40 -22.35
N VAL A 64 -23.21 11.33 -21.16
CA VAL A 64 -23.02 10.08 -20.40
C VAL A 64 -24.30 9.67 -19.67
N LEU A 65 -25.00 10.64 -19.09
CA LEU A 65 -26.19 10.42 -18.27
C LEU A 65 -27.49 10.30 -19.09
N GLY A 66 -27.46 10.68 -20.37
CA GLY A 66 -28.58 10.55 -21.30
C GLY A 66 -29.90 11.16 -20.79
N ASP A 67 -31.01 10.47 -21.06
CA ASP A 67 -32.38 10.90 -20.74
C ASP A 67 -32.78 10.66 -19.27
N MET A 68 -31.81 10.53 -18.37
CA MET A 68 -32.07 10.36 -16.94
C MET A 68 -32.96 11.49 -16.38
N PRO A 69 -33.99 11.18 -15.55
CA PRO A 69 -34.82 12.20 -14.92
C PRO A 69 -33.99 13.23 -14.15
N GLU A 70 -34.37 14.51 -14.22
CA GLU A 70 -33.56 15.62 -13.68
C GLU A 70 -33.19 15.44 -12.20
N ALA A 71 -34.13 14.96 -11.37
CA ALA A 71 -33.87 14.71 -9.95
C ALA A 71 -32.76 13.67 -9.75
N LYS A 72 -32.81 12.56 -10.48
CA LYS A 72 -31.79 11.49 -10.42
C LYS A 72 -30.47 11.97 -11.03
N ARG A 73 -30.51 12.78 -12.09
CA ARG A 73 -29.32 13.40 -12.68
C ARG A 73 -28.58 14.27 -11.68
N LYS A 74 -29.29 15.16 -10.98
CA LYS A 74 -28.71 16.01 -9.92
C LYS A 74 -28.08 15.18 -8.80
N GLU A 75 -28.73 14.09 -8.39
CA GLU A 75 -28.18 13.17 -7.40
C GLU A 75 -26.86 12.54 -7.86
N VAL A 76 -26.80 12.02 -9.10
CA VAL A 76 -25.57 11.45 -9.67
C VAL A 76 -24.46 12.51 -9.80
N LEU A 77 -24.80 13.75 -10.19
CA LEU A 77 -23.81 14.83 -10.29
C LEU A 77 -23.29 15.28 -8.91
N ARG A 78 -24.13 15.34 -7.87
CA ARG A 78 -23.69 15.55 -6.48
C ARG A 78 -22.77 14.44 -6.00
N GLY A 79 -23.09 13.19 -6.35
CA GLY A 79 -22.22 12.04 -6.10
C GLY A 79 -20.88 12.20 -6.80
N ALA A 80 -20.89 12.58 -8.08
CA ALA A 80 -19.67 12.80 -8.87
C ALA A 80 -18.78 13.92 -8.32
N ALA A 81 -19.36 15.02 -7.84
CA ALA A 81 -18.59 16.08 -7.18
C ALA A 81 -17.92 15.55 -5.90
N ARG A 82 -18.67 14.80 -5.06
CA ARG A 82 -18.12 14.19 -3.84
C ARG A 82 -17.04 13.18 -4.13
N CYS A 83 -17.23 12.29 -5.12
CA CYS A 83 -16.20 11.37 -5.58
C CYS A 83 -14.94 12.11 -6.03
N HIS A 84 -15.11 13.14 -6.87
CA HIS A 84 -13.99 13.92 -7.37
C HIS A 84 -13.17 14.54 -6.24
N VAL A 85 -13.83 15.24 -5.30
CA VAL A 85 -13.19 15.80 -4.12
C VAL A 85 -12.53 14.71 -3.27
N ALA A 86 -13.20 13.57 -3.08
CA ALA A 86 -12.69 12.45 -2.28
C ALA A 86 -11.50 11.70 -2.92
N SER A 87 -11.12 12.02 -4.16
CA SER A 87 -9.93 11.49 -4.84
C SER A 87 -8.63 12.16 -4.38
N PHE A 88 -8.71 13.24 -3.59
CA PHE A 88 -7.58 14.03 -3.11
C PHE A 88 -7.51 14.03 -1.58
N GLY A 89 -6.30 14.04 -1.01
CA GLY A 89 -6.13 13.97 0.45
C GLY A 89 -6.87 15.08 1.20
N ARG A 90 -6.71 16.33 0.77
CA ARG A 90 -7.40 17.51 1.36
C ARG A 90 -8.92 17.42 1.23
N GLY A 91 -9.41 16.92 0.10
CA GLY A 91 -10.84 16.77 -0.13
C GLY A 91 -11.47 15.71 0.77
N ARG A 92 -10.76 14.61 1.06
CA ARG A 92 -11.20 13.62 2.05
C ARG A 92 -11.31 14.21 3.45
N ASP A 93 -10.35 15.02 3.87
CA ASP A 93 -10.39 15.70 5.17
C ASP A 93 -11.60 16.64 5.26
N PHE A 94 -11.84 17.44 4.21
CA PHE A 94 -13.02 18.30 4.09
C PHE A 94 -14.33 17.51 4.25
N LEU A 95 -14.47 16.40 3.51
CA LEU A 95 -15.65 15.54 3.58
C LEU A 95 -15.80 14.84 4.93
N ALA A 96 -14.70 14.49 5.60
CA ALA A 96 -14.74 13.91 6.93
C ALA A 96 -15.28 14.91 7.96
N VAL A 97 -14.79 16.15 7.95
CA VAL A 97 -15.24 17.23 8.84
C VAL A 97 -16.73 17.55 8.63
N ARG A 98 -17.21 17.48 7.39
CA ARG A 98 -18.63 17.69 7.04
C ARG A 98 -19.51 16.45 7.22
N ASN A 99 -18.96 15.34 7.72
CA ASN A 99 -19.65 14.06 7.84
C ASN A 99 -20.29 13.59 6.52
N GLN A 100 -19.58 13.73 5.40
CA GLN A 100 -20.01 13.31 4.07
C GLN A 100 -19.12 12.21 3.48
N LEU A 101 -17.95 11.95 4.07
CA LEU A 101 -17.01 10.94 3.57
C LEU A 101 -17.62 9.52 3.50
N HIS A 102 -18.51 9.18 4.43
CA HIS A 102 -19.18 7.88 4.47
C HIS A 102 -20.11 7.62 3.27
N LEU A 103 -20.50 8.66 2.54
CA LEU A 103 -21.38 8.54 1.36
C LEU A 103 -20.60 8.20 0.08
N VAL A 104 -19.29 8.46 0.06
CA VAL A 104 -18.44 8.34 -1.14
C VAL A 104 -18.46 6.93 -1.72
N GLY A 105 -18.45 5.89 -0.88
CA GLY A 105 -18.47 4.50 -1.37
C GLY A 105 -19.72 4.19 -2.22
N GLN A 106 -20.89 4.69 -1.81
CA GLN A 106 -22.13 4.52 -2.59
C GLN A 106 -22.12 5.40 -3.83
N ASP A 107 -21.66 6.65 -3.71
CA ASP A 107 -21.55 7.56 -4.84
C ASP A 107 -20.62 7.00 -5.93
N CYS A 108 -19.50 6.36 -5.55
CA CYS A 108 -18.57 5.72 -6.49
C CYS A 108 -19.25 4.61 -7.28
N VAL A 109 -20.00 3.72 -6.63
CA VAL A 109 -20.73 2.63 -7.31
C VAL A 109 -21.79 3.18 -8.24
N THR A 110 -22.61 4.11 -7.74
CA THR A 110 -23.69 4.69 -8.52
C THR A 110 -23.14 5.43 -9.75
N LEU A 111 -22.11 6.26 -9.58
CA LEU A 111 -21.50 6.96 -10.68
C LEU A 111 -20.83 6.00 -11.66
N PHE A 112 -19.95 5.12 -11.18
CA PHE A 112 -19.21 4.21 -12.05
C PHE A 112 -20.16 3.30 -12.82
N GLY A 113 -21.24 2.80 -12.20
CA GLY A 113 -22.28 2.01 -12.84
C GLY A 113 -23.10 2.75 -13.90
N THR A 114 -23.15 4.09 -13.86
CA THR A 114 -23.80 4.89 -14.92
C THR A 114 -22.92 5.17 -16.13
N LEU A 115 -21.60 4.91 -16.04
CA LEU A 115 -20.68 5.19 -17.13
C LEU A 115 -20.77 4.11 -18.23
N PRO A 116 -20.72 4.48 -19.53
CA PRO A 116 -20.56 3.54 -20.63
C PRO A 116 -19.36 2.62 -20.43
N ALA A 117 -19.49 1.35 -20.85
CA ALA A 117 -18.43 0.35 -20.68
C ALA A 117 -17.08 0.77 -21.27
N SER A 118 -17.08 1.44 -22.44
CA SER A 118 -15.85 1.97 -23.05
C SER A 118 -15.16 3.00 -22.16
N LEU A 119 -15.90 3.93 -21.56
CA LEU A 119 -15.34 4.93 -20.67
C LEU A 119 -14.81 4.30 -19.38
N ARG A 120 -15.54 3.32 -18.80
CA ARG A 120 -15.06 2.57 -17.63
C ARG A 120 -13.72 1.89 -17.92
N GLN A 121 -13.61 1.20 -19.05
CA GLN A 121 -12.37 0.55 -19.47
C GLN A 121 -11.23 1.55 -19.64
N THR A 122 -11.49 2.71 -20.27
CA THR A 122 -10.50 3.78 -20.39
C THR A 122 -10.06 4.31 -19.03
N MET A 123 -10.98 4.52 -18.08
CA MET A 123 -10.65 4.99 -16.73
C MET A 123 -9.83 3.96 -15.94
N LEU A 124 -10.13 2.67 -16.08
CA LEU A 124 -9.33 1.59 -15.46
C LEU A 124 -7.91 1.54 -16.04
N ALA A 125 -7.78 1.67 -17.36
CA ALA A 125 -6.48 1.69 -18.03
C ALA A 125 -5.60 2.87 -17.57
N HIS A 126 -6.21 4.03 -17.27
CA HIS A 126 -5.53 5.24 -16.82
C HIS A 126 -5.56 5.44 -15.30
N ALA A 127 -5.95 4.42 -14.54
CA ALA A 127 -5.93 4.50 -13.09
C ALA A 127 -4.51 4.77 -12.57
N TYR A 128 -4.39 5.48 -11.46
CA TYR A 128 -3.10 5.76 -10.82
C TYR A 128 -3.21 5.67 -9.30
N VAL A 129 -2.06 5.52 -8.64
CA VAL A 129 -1.99 5.59 -7.17
C VAL A 129 -1.88 7.06 -6.76
N GLY A 130 -2.94 7.65 -6.24
CA GLY A 130 -3.03 9.03 -5.79
C GLY A 130 -2.49 9.28 -4.38
N ASP A 131 -2.98 10.36 -3.78
CA ASP A 131 -2.66 10.74 -2.40
C ASP A 131 -3.10 9.66 -1.42
N ARG A 132 -2.37 9.56 -0.30
CA ARG A 132 -2.69 8.61 0.78
C ARG A 132 -2.79 7.16 0.30
N GLY A 133 -2.23 6.84 -0.87
CA GLY A 133 -2.25 5.49 -1.43
C GLY A 133 -3.56 5.09 -2.07
N GLN A 134 -4.52 5.98 -2.27
CA GLN A 134 -5.78 5.65 -2.92
C GLN A 134 -5.58 5.35 -4.41
N ILE A 135 -6.31 4.38 -4.96
CA ILE A 135 -6.37 4.19 -6.42
C ILE A 135 -7.43 5.14 -6.98
N VAL A 136 -7.05 5.97 -7.95
CA VAL A 136 -7.92 6.97 -8.56
C VAL A 136 -8.15 6.59 -10.02
N LEU A 137 -9.43 6.53 -10.41
CA LEU A 137 -9.90 6.30 -11.76
C LEU A 137 -10.20 7.66 -12.40
N GLU A 138 -9.33 8.16 -13.28
CA GLU A 138 -9.50 9.46 -13.93
C GLU A 138 -10.01 9.29 -15.37
N SER A 139 -11.07 10.03 -15.72
CA SER A 139 -11.54 10.16 -17.09
C SER A 139 -10.57 11.07 -17.87
N PRO A 140 -9.83 10.57 -18.88
CA PRO A 140 -8.80 11.37 -19.55
C PRO A 140 -9.34 12.60 -20.28
N ASP A 141 -10.53 12.47 -20.88
CA ASP A 141 -11.12 13.53 -21.69
C ASP A 141 -11.69 14.66 -20.83
N VAL A 142 -12.29 14.30 -19.69
CA VAL A 142 -13.05 15.22 -18.84
C VAL A 142 -12.25 15.71 -17.65
N GLY A 143 -11.30 14.92 -17.15
CA GLY A 143 -10.56 15.17 -15.91
C GLY A 143 -11.34 14.81 -14.64
N LEU A 144 -12.46 14.08 -14.78
CA LEU A 144 -13.24 13.60 -13.64
C LEU A 144 -12.54 12.40 -12.99
N SER A 145 -12.09 12.60 -11.77
CA SER A 145 -11.52 11.57 -10.90
C SER A 145 -12.59 10.89 -10.04
N ILE A 146 -12.51 9.57 -9.92
CA ILE A 146 -13.33 8.74 -9.03
C ILE A 146 -12.39 7.88 -8.19
N PRO A 147 -12.47 7.91 -6.85
CA PRO A 147 -11.67 7.04 -6.03
C PRO A 147 -12.22 5.62 -6.11
N LEU A 148 -11.33 4.63 -6.21
CA LEU A 148 -11.73 3.24 -6.09
C LEU A 148 -12.19 3.00 -4.64
N GLY A 149 -13.49 2.82 -4.45
CA GLY A 149 -14.08 2.46 -3.15
C GLY A 149 -14.22 0.95 -3.01
N ARG A 150 -14.24 0.45 -1.76
CA ARG A 150 -14.38 -0.98 -1.46
C ARG A 150 -15.62 -1.62 -2.09
N THR A 151 -16.70 -0.86 -2.18
CA THR A 151 -17.99 -1.29 -2.76
C THR A 151 -17.89 -1.66 -4.25
N LEU A 152 -16.95 -1.10 -5.01
CA LEU A 152 -16.67 -1.49 -6.40
C LEU A 152 -15.97 -2.86 -6.51
N LEU A 153 -15.42 -3.38 -5.40
CA LEU A 153 -14.80 -4.70 -5.31
C LEU A 153 -15.77 -5.79 -4.82
N GLY A 154 -17.05 -5.46 -4.67
CA GLY A 154 -18.09 -6.42 -4.29
C GLY A 154 -18.49 -7.38 -5.42
N ASN A 155 -19.65 -8.02 -5.26
CA ASN A 155 -20.21 -9.00 -6.22
C ASN A 155 -21.47 -8.49 -6.94
N GLY A 156 -21.83 -7.22 -6.75
CA GLY A 156 -23.04 -6.63 -7.33
C GLY A 156 -22.85 -6.14 -8.76
N ASP A 157 -23.94 -5.68 -9.37
CA ASP A 157 -23.92 -5.04 -10.68
C ASP A 157 -23.01 -3.80 -10.67
N GLY A 158 -22.09 -3.73 -11.63
CA GLY A 158 -21.09 -2.66 -11.74
C GLY A 158 -19.83 -2.87 -10.91
N ALA A 159 -19.71 -3.99 -10.18
CA ALA A 159 -18.45 -4.37 -9.55
C ALA A 159 -17.40 -4.76 -10.58
N LEU A 160 -16.13 -4.60 -10.20
CA LEU A 160 -15.00 -4.98 -11.03
C LEU A 160 -14.91 -6.49 -11.18
N THR A 161 -14.64 -6.95 -12.39
CA THR A 161 -14.33 -8.35 -12.70
C THR A 161 -12.92 -8.72 -12.21
N THR A 162 -12.64 -10.01 -12.05
CA THR A 162 -11.28 -10.49 -11.71
C THR A 162 -10.25 -10.07 -12.77
N HIS A 163 -10.66 -9.95 -14.04
CA HIS A 163 -9.81 -9.44 -15.11
C HIS A 163 -9.46 -7.97 -14.91
N GLU A 164 -10.45 -7.11 -14.64
CA GLU A 164 -10.23 -5.69 -14.38
C GLU A 164 -9.39 -5.46 -13.11
N VAL A 165 -9.58 -6.27 -12.06
CA VAL A 165 -8.74 -6.24 -10.84
C VAL A 165 -7.29 -6.58 -11.16
N ARG A 166 -7.05 -7.61 -11.98
CA ARG A 166 -5.70 -7.95 -12.44
C ARG A 166 -5.07 -6.82 -13.23
N GLU A 167 -5.81 -6.21 -14.16
CA GLU A 167 -5.32 -5.06 -14.93
C GLU A 167 -5.03 -3.86 -14.03
N LEU A 168 -5.83 -3.62 -12.99
CA LEU A 168 -5.54 -2.56 -12.02
C LEU A 168 -4.22 -2.80 -11.27
N LEU A 169 -3.96 -4.01 -10.81
CA LEU A 169 -2.75 -4.30 -10.03
C LEU A 169 -1.49 -4.42 -10.89
N MET A 170 -1.61 -5.08 -12.05
CA MET A 170 -0.48 -5.61 -12.82
C MET A 170 -0.23 -4.86 -14.14
N PHE A 171 -1.14 -3.98 -14.56
CA PHE A 171 -0.90 -3.17 -15.75
C PHE A 171 -0.07 -1.92 -15.38
N PRO A 172 0.98 -1.61 -16.15
CA PRO A 172 1.91 -0.56 -15.77
C PRO A 172 1.29 0.84 -15.88
N GLU A 173 1.50 1.67 -14.86
CA GLU A 173 1.29 3.10 -14.96
C GLU A 173 2.39 3.69 -15.86
N ASN A 174 2.01 4.42 -16.91
CA ASN A 174 2.93 4.99 -17.90
C ASN A 174 3.92 3.98 -18.53
N ALA A 175 3.52 2.71 -18.62
CA ALA A 175 4.29 1.62 -19.23
C ALA A 175 5.63 1.24 -18.55
N CYS A 176 5.90 1.68 -17.31
CA CYS A 176 7.19 1.39 -16.64
C CYS A 176 7.10 0.58 -15.34
N HIS A 177 6.05 0.73 -14.52
CA HIS A 177 5.95 0.06 -13.22
C HIS A 177 4.53 -0.40 -12.92
N TRP A 178 4.38 -1.58 -12.31
CA TRP A 178 3.07 -2.08 -11.91
C TRP A 178 2.54 -1.24 -10.74
N ARG A 179 1.22 -1.03 -10.66
CA ARG A 179 0.64 -0.16 -9.62
C ARG A 179 0.93 -0.66 -8.21
N LEU A 180 1.03 -1.98 -8.04
CA LEU A 180 1.47 -2.60 -6.79
C LEU A 180 2.88 -2.16 -6.38
N GLU A 181 3.82 -2.06 -7.33
CA GLU A 181 5.18 -1.59 -7.06
C GLU A 181 5.19 -0.10 -6.67
N ILE A 182 4.42 0.72 -7.38
CA ILE A 182 4.26 2.16 -7.09
C ILE A 182 3.70 2.35 -5.68
N PHE A 183 2.63 1.62 -5.34
CA PHE A 183 2.05 1.68 -4.01
C PHE A 183 3.02 1.19 -2.94
N SER A 184 3.70 0.06 -3.17
CA SER A 184 4.74 -0.46 -2.26
C SER A 184 5.84 0.57 -1.99
N ALA A 185 6.30 1.27 -3.04
CA ALA A 185 7.29 2.34 -2.91
C ALA A 185 6.73 3.54 -2.11
N LYS A 186 5.51 4.00 -2.40
CA LYS A 186 4.87 5.09 -1.64
C LYS A 186 4.63 4.71 -0.17
N LEU A 187 4.25 3.47 0.09
CA LEU A 187 3.94 2.96 1.43
C LEU A 187 5.14 3.04 2.38
N ARG A 188 6.37 2.96 1.86
CA ARG A 188 7.63 3.17 2.61
C ARG A 188 7.76 4.57 3.20
N HIS A 189 7.15 5.56 2.57
CA HIS A 189 7.28 6.98 2.92
C HIS A 189 6.06 7.55 3.65
N PHE A 190 4.95 6.82 3.67
CA PHE A 190 3.75 7.23 4.40
C PHE A 190 3.99 7.20 5.90
N SER A 191 3.77 8.33 6.56
CA SER A 191 3.74 8.42 8.03
C SER A 191 2.60 7.59 8.62
N GLU A 192 2.67 7.33 9.92
CA GLU A 192 1.56 6.73 10.66
C GLU A 192 0.32 7.62 10.50
N GLY A 193 -0.79 7.03 10.02
CA GLY A 193 -2.04 7.74 9.73
C GLY A 193 -2.17 8.35 8.32
N ALA A 194 -1.13 8.33 7.49
CA ALA A 194 -1.22 8.87 6.12
C ALA A 194 -2.06 7.98 5.17
N LEU A 195 -2.20 6.69 5.46
CA LEU A 195 -3.09 5.76 4.75
C LEU A 195 -4.34 5.58 5.61
N ASP A 196 -5.50 5.96 5.10
CA ASP A 196 -6.76 5.76 5.83
C ASP A 196 -7.26 4.32 5.75
N ALA A 197 -8.19 3.98 6.65
CA ALA A 197 -8.72 2.62 6.78
C ALA A 197 -9.40 2.12 5.49
N GLU A 198 -10.11 3.01 4.78
CA GLU A 198 -10.78 2.65 3.52
C GLU A 198 -9.76 2.28 2.44
N SER A 199 -8.68 3.06 2.30
CA SER A 199 -7.60 2.79 1.37
C SER A 199 -6.88 1.48 1.72
N CYS A 200 -6.68 1.20 3.01
CA CYS A 200 -6.19 -0.12 3.46
C CYS A 200 -7.11 -1.25 2.98
N HIS A 201 -8.42 -1.15 3.20
CA HIS A 201 -9.38 -2.17 2.77
C HIS A 201 -9.35 -2.39 1.26
N VAL A 202 -9.34 -1.31 0.47
CA VAL A 202 -9.31 -1.40 -0.99
C VAL A 202 -8.10 -2.18 -1.48
N TRP A 203 -6.90 -1.92 -0.94
CA TRP A 203 -5.70 -2.67 -1.33
C TRP A 203 -5.74 -4.13 -0.89
N VAL A 204 -6.22 -4.41 0.32
CA VAL A 204 -6.34 -5.78 0.83
C VAL A 204 -7.33 -6.56 -0.03
N ASP A 205 -8.51 -6.03 -0.28
CA ASP A 205 -9.57 -6.68 -1.06
C ASP A 205 -9.15 -6.87 -2.53
N LEU A 206 -8.42 -5.91 -3.13
CA LEU A 206 -7.85 -6.06 -4.47
C LEU A 206 -6.84 -7.22 -4.55
N ILE A 207 -5.89 -7.26 -3.62
CA ILE A 207 -4.84 -8.28 -3.61
C ILE A 207 -5.47 -9.65 -3.36
N ASP A 208 -6.37 -9.76 -2.37
CA ASP A 208 -7.05 -11.01 -2.03
C ASP A 208 -7.88 -11.53 -3.21
N ARG A 209 -8.59 -10.65 -3.91
CA ARG A 209 -9.37 -11.00 -5.11
C ARG A 209 -8.51 -11.40 -6.31
N TYR A 210 -7.29 -10.87 -6.42
CA TYR A 210 -6.38 -11.30 -7.48
C TYR A 210 -5.72 -12.65 -7.16
N ILE A 211 -5.37 -12.89 -5.89
CA ILE A 211 -4.89 -14.19 -5.42
C ILE A 211 -6.00 -15.24 -5.60
N ASP A 212 -7.24 -14.92 -5.22
CA ASP A 212 -8.43 -15.77 -5.41
C ASP A 212 -8.25 -17.19 -4.84
N GLY A 213 -7.58 -17.27 -3.68
CA GLY A 213 -7.24 -18.54 -3.02
C GLY A 213 -6.20 -19.41 -3.73
N LYS A 214 -5.60 -18.94 -4.83
CA LYS A 214 -4.55 -19.66 -5.57
C LYS A 214 -3.20 -19.55 -4.85
N PRO A 215 -2.27 -20.50 -5.11
CA PRO A 215 -0.90 -20.41 -4.62
C PRO A 215 -0.21 -19.08 -5.02
N ILE A 216 0.64 -18.54 -4.15
CA ILE A 216 1.29 -17.24 -4.41
C ILE A 216 2.24 -17.29 -5.60
N VAL A 217 2.79 -18.46 -5.94
CA VAL A 217 3.61 -18.66 -7.14
C VAL A 217 2.85 -18.33 -8.44
N GLU A 218 1.51 -18.41 -8.46
CA GLU A 218 0.70 -18.05 -9.62
C GLU A 218 0.47 -16.53 -9.75
N PHE A 219 0.81 -15.75 -8.73
CA PHE A 219 0.60 -14.30 -8.72
C PHE A 219 1.47 -13.58 -9.76
N SER A 220 2.77 -13.95 -9.77
CA SER A 220 3.78 -13.44 -10.71
C SER A 220 5.04 -14.32 -10.66
N GLU A 221 5.73 -14.45 -11.80
CA GLU A 221 7.08 -15.01 -11.87
C GLU A 221 8.16 -13.94 -11.63
N ASP A 222 7.80 -12.65 -11.66
CA ASP A 222 8.73 -11.53 -11.45
C ASP A 222 9.06 -11.36 -9.96
N LYS A 223 10.36 -11.48 -9.65
CA LYS A 223 10.88 -11.34 -8.28
C LYS A 223 10.59 -9.96 -7.68
N GLY A 224 10.78 -8.87 -8.42
CA GLY A 224 10.54 -7.51 -7.92
C GLY A 224 9.10 -7.30 -7.51
N VAL A 225 8.18 -7.96 -8.22
CA VAL A 225 6.76 -7.86 -7.89
C VAL A 225 6.37 -8.73 -6.71
N LEU A 226 6.96 -9.93 -6.60
CA LEU A 226 6.80 -10.74 -5.40
C LEU A 226 7.33 -10.02 -4.15
N GLU A 227 8.45 -9.29 -4.25
CA GLU A 227 8.95 -8.42 -3.17
C GLU A 227 7.97 -7.28 -2.87
N ALA A 228 7.39 -6.65 -3.89
CA ALA A 228 6.41 -5.57 -3.72
C ALA A 228 5.12 -6.07 -3.06
N LEU A 229 4.60 -7.23 -3.48
CA LEU A 229 3.46 -7.91 -2.86
C LEU A 229 3.75 -8.22 -1.40
N ALA A 230 4.88 -8.87 -1.13
CA ALA A 230 5.27 -9.31 0.20
C ALA A 230 5.38 -8.14 1.17
N TYR A 231 6.06 -7.06 0.75
CA TYR A 231 6.18 -5.83 1.53
C TYR A 231 4.83 -5.17 1.78
N THR A 232 4.00 -5.06 0.75
CA THR A 232 2.69 -4.43 0.85
C THR A 232 1.80 -5.16 1.85
N LEU A 233 1.67 -6.48 1.73
CA LEU A 233 0.89 -7.30 2.66
C LEU A 233 1.39 -7.19 4.10
N LYS A 234 2.71 -7.26 4.33
CA LYS A 234 3.29 -7.12 5.67
C LYS A 234 2.97 -5.75 6.28
N LYS A 235 3.16 -4.68 5.51
CA LYS A 235 2.92 -3.31 5.98
C LYS A 235 1.45 -3.00 6.21
N LEU A 236 0.57 -3.48 5.35
CA LEU A 236 -0.86 -3.38 5.56
C LEU A 236 -1.29 -4.15 6.81
N ALA A 237 -0.74 -5.35 7.06
CA ALA A 237 -1.03 -6.14 8.26
C ALA A 237 -0.56 -5.45 9.54
N GLU A 238 0.66 -4.90 9.54
CA GLU A 238 1.20 -4.11 10.65
C GLU A 238 0.28 -2.91 10.98
N ARG A 239 -0.16 -2.16 9.96
CA ARG A 239 -1.08 -1.02 10.14
C ARG A 239 -2.47 -1.46 10.59
N ALA A 240 -3.03 -2.50 9.99
CA ALA A 240 -4.33 -3.04 10.37
C ALA A 240 -4.36 -3.51 11.83
N SER A 241 -3.23 -4.02 12.35
CA SER A 241 -3.14 -4.53 13.72
C SER A 241 -3.35 -3.48 14.82
N VAL A 242 -3.18 -2.19 14.50
CA VAL A 242 -3.36 -1.06 15.43
C VAL A 242 -4.66 -0.28 15.20
N LEU A 243 -5.45 -0.61 14.17
CA LEU A 243 -6.74 0.03 13.91
C LEU A 243 -7.82 -0.47 14.86
N GLU A 244 -8.78 0.40 15.20
CA GLU A 244 -9.92 0.06 16.07
C GLU A 244 -10.75 -1.12 15.51
N ARG A 245 -10.80 -1.25 14.19
CA ARG A 245 -11.56 -2.29 13.46
C ARG A 245 -10.66 -3.38 12.88
N ARG A 246 -9.62 -3.79 13.61
CA ARG A 246 -8.67 -4.83 13.16
C ARG A 246 -9.34 -6.15 12.74
N GLU A 247 -10.53 -6.45 13.29
CA GLU A 247 -11.30 -7.66 13.01
C GLU A 247 -11.86 -7.69 11.58
N GLU A 248 -11.86 -6.56 10.87
CA GLU A 248 -12.28 -6.47 9.47
C GLU A 248 -11.17 -6.86 8.48
N PHE A 249 -9.94 -7.14 8.96
CA PHE A 249 -8.78 -7.47 8.13
C PHE A 249 -8.31 -8.92 8.34
N PRO A 250 -8.03 -9.68 7.26
CA PRO A 250 -7.52 -11.04 7.34
C PRO A 250 -6.01 -11.07 7.63
N ILE A 251 -5.60 -10.59 8.82
CA ILE A 251 -4.19 -10.34 9.16
C ILE A 251 -3.34 -11.63 9.08
N SER A 252 -3.87 -12.78 9.51
CA SER A 252 -3.17 -14.07 9.42
C SER A 252 -2.84 -14.41 7.97
N ARG A 253 -3.84 -14.34 7.07
CA ARG A 253 -3.69 -14.59 5.64
C ARG A 253 -2.69 -13.63 4.99
N MET A 254 -2.78 -12.34 5.31
CA MET A 254 -1.87 -11.32 4.77
C MET A 254 -0.41 -11.63 5.13
N LEU A 255 -0.13 -12.00 6.39
CA LEU A 255 1.23 -12.31 6.85
C LEU A 255 1.72 -13.65 6.30
N THR A 256 0.86 -14.66 6.17
CA THR A 256 1.19 -15.94 5.52
C THR A 256 1.56 -15.72 4.05
N ASN A 257 0.72 -15.04 3.28
CA ASN A 257 0.95 -14.75 1.86
C ASN A 257 2.19 -13.85 1.68
N SER A 258 2.44 -12.93 2.61
CA SER A 258 3.67 -12.12 2.64
C SER A 258 4.92 -12.98 2.80
N ALA A 259 4.91 -13.94 3.74
CA ALA A 259 6.04 -14.84 3.94
C ALA A 259 6.33 -15.70 2.72
N GLU A 260 5.30 -16.28 2.10
CA GLU A 260 5.43 -17.07 0.87
C GLU A 260 5.96 -16.22 -0.30
N ALA A 261 5.44 -15.01 -0.50
CA ALA A 261 5.92 -14.09 -1.54
C ALA A 261 7.40 -13.71 -1.33
N TYR A 262 7.84 -13.40 -0.10
CA TYR A 262 9.25 -13.14 0.18
C TYR A 262 10.15 -14.36 -0.08
N PHE A 263 9.65 -15.55 0.25
CA PHE A 263 10.39 -16.79 -0.01
C PHE A 263 10.58 -17.03 -1.50
N LEU A 264 9.52 -16.88 -2.31
CA LEU A 264 9.58 -17.00 -3.76
C LEU A 264 10.46 -15.92 -4.40
N ALA A 265 10.48 -14.72 -3.82
CA ALA A 265 11.43 -13.67 -4.17
C ALA A 265 12.88 -13.93 -3.73
N GLN A 266 13.17 -15.02 -3.02
CA GLN A 266 14.49 -15.34 -2.46
C GLN A 266 15.01 -14.32 -1.43
N ASP A 267 14.11 -13.58 -0.78
CA ASP A 267 14.42 -12.73 0.38
C ASP A 267 14.07 -13.48 1.68
N HIS A 268 14.85 -14.52 1.97
CA HIS A 268 14.64 -15.36 3.15
C HIS A 268 14.71 -14.58 4.49
N PRO A 269 15.57 -13.57 4.67
CA PRO A 269 15.52 -12.71 5.86
C PRO A 269 14.16 -12.02 6.05
N ALA A 270 13.61 -11.41 4.99
CA ALA A 270 12.31 -10.76 5.06
C ALA A 270 11.16 -11.77 5.25
N CYS A 271 11.26 -12.95 4.63
CA CYS A 271 10.35 -14.08 4.87
C CYS A 271 10.32 -14.46 6.37
N GLY A 272 11.49 -14.68 6.97
CA GLY A 272 11.61 -14.99 8.40
C GLY A 272 11.01 -13.88 9.28
N ALA A 273 11.24 -12.61 8.94
CA ALA A 273 10.65 -11.48 9.66
C ALA A 273 9.12 -11.41 9.55
N ALA A 274 8.54 -11.74 8.39
CA ALA A 274 7.10 -11.84 8.21
C ALA A 274 6.50 -12.97 9.07
N LEU A 275 7.14 -14.14 9.11
CA LEU A 275 6.73 -15.28 9.95
C LEU A 275 6.83 -14.97 11.45
N LEU A 276 7.85 -14.23 11.90
CA LEU A 276 7.94 -13.76 13.29
C LEU A 276 6.84 -12.75 13.64
N THR A 277 6.44 -11.92 12.67
CA THR A 277 5.29 -11.01 12.83
C THR A 277 4.00 -11.81 12.99
N LEU A 278 3.82 -12.86 12.19
CA LEU A 278 2.70 -13.81 12.31
C LEU A 278 2.69 -14.53 13.66
N ALA A 279 3.84 -15.02 14.12
CA ALA A 279 3.96 -15.65 15.44
C ALA A 279 3.56 -14.69 16.58
N THR A 280 3.99 -13.43 16.49
CA THR A 280 3.62 -12.38 17.46
C THR A 280 2.12 -12.11 17.44
N PHE A 281 1.50 -12.12 16.25
CA PHE A 281 0.06 -11.97 16.09
C PHE A 281 -0.71 -13.11 16.77
N TYR A 282 -0.33 -14.37 16.52
CA TYR A 282 -0.94 -15.53 17.19
C TYR A 282 -0.72 -15.55 18.70
N ALA A 283 0.47 -15.17 19.17
CA ALA A 283 0.76 -15.07 20.61
C ALA A 283 -0.16 -14.05 21.30
N ARG A 284 -0.42 -12.90 20.66
CA ARG A 284 -1.37 -11.89 21.16
C ARG A 284 -2.81 -12.39 21.22
N LYS A 285 -3.19 -13.34 20.36
CA LYS A 285 -4.50 -14.01 20.39
C LYS A 285 -4.60 -15.13 21.41
N LEU A 286 -3.49 -15.49 22.06
CA LEU A 286 -3.34 -16.65 22.95
C LEU A 286 -3.41 -17.99 22.20
N GLU A 287 -2.96 -18.01 20.94
CA GLU A 287 -2.88 -19.20 20.09
C GLU A 287 -1.45 -19.75 20.08
N SER A 288 -1.01 -20.29 21.23
CA SER A 288 0.39 -20.66 21.48
C SER A 288 0.94 -21.68 20.48
N ASP A 289 0.15 -22.68 20.08
CA ASP A 289 0.60 -23.74 19.15
C ASP A 289 0.85 -23.16 17.75
N LEU A 290 -0.04 -22.28 17.27
CA LEU A 290 0.12 -21.58 16.00
C LEU A 290 1.31 -20.61 16.04
N ALA A 291 1.48 -19.90 17.15
CA ALA A 291 2.61 -19.02 17.36
C ALA A 291 3.95 -19.78 17.33
N ALA A 292 4.04 -20.91 18.04
CA ALA A 292 5.22 -21.78 18.04
C ALA A 292 5.50 -22.39 16.66
N GLY A 293 4.46 -22.81 15.94
CA GLY A 293 4.59 -23.28 14.56
C GLY A 293 5.19 -22.22 13.64
N ALA A 294 4.66 -20.99 13.67
CA ALA A 294 5.16 -19.88 12.87
C ALA A 294 6.60 -19.51 13.23
N SER A 295 6.95 -19.44 14.52
CA SER A 295 8.33 -19.20 14.98
C SER A 295 9.30 -20.31 14.55
N THR A 296 8.86 -21.57 14.58
CA THR A 296 9.68 -22.71 14.16
C THR A 296 9.96 -22.70 12.65
N LEU A 297 8.94 -22.36 11.85
CA LEU A 297 9.12 -22.19 10.41
C LEU A 297 10.06 -21.01 10.11
N ALA A 298 9.89 -19.88 10.81
CA ALA A 298 10.80 -18.73 10.68
C ALA A 298 12.25 -19.13 10.97
N ALA A 299 12.48 -19.85 12.07
CA ALA A 299 13.80 -20.33 12.45
C ALA A 299 14.43 -21.24 11.38
N SER A 300 13.64 -22.17 10.82
CA SER A 300 14.10 -23.08 9.77
C SER A 300 14.49 -22.35 8.47
N VAL A 301 13.69 -21.37 8.03
CA VAL A 301 14.00 -20.54 6.85
C VAL A 301 15.29 -19.75 7.05
N LEU A 302 15.44 -19.11 8.22
CA LEU A 302 16.61 -18.30 8.54
C LEU A 302 17.88 -19.12 8.74
N ALA A 303 17.76 -20.32 9.33
CA ALA A 303 18.86 -21.27 9.49
C ALA A 303 19.41 -21.71 8.12
N ARG A 304 18.52 -22.08 7.19
CA ARG A 304 18.90 -22.45 5.82
C ARG A 304 19.57 -21.28 5.08
N ASP A 305 19.02 -20.07 5.20
CA ASP A 305 19.61 -18.88 4.59
C ASP A 305 21.00 -18.56 5.17
N ALA A 306 21.17 -18.70 6.49
CA ALA A 306 22.46 -18.50 7.15
C ALA A 306 23.53 -19.45 6.60
N LEU A 307 23.21 -20.75 6.50
CA LEU A 307 24.11 -21.75 5.95
C LEU A 307 24.44 -21.47 4.48
N GLN A 308 23.43 -21.20 3.64
CA GLN A 308 23.63 -20.93 2.22
C GLN A 308 24.51 -19.69 2.00
N ARG A 309 24.22 -18.58 2.69
CA ARG A 309 25.00 -17.35 2.57
C ARG A 309 26.43 -17.52 3.05
N TRP A 310 26.65 -18.40 4.02
CA TRP A 310 27.99 -18.76 4.46
C TRP A 310 28.77 -19.44 3.34
N GLU A 311 28.18 -20.45 2.69
CA GLU A 311 28.80 -21.14 1.55
C GLU A 311 29.06 -20.21 0.36
N ASP A 312 28.17 -19.22 0.16
CA ASP A 312 28.35 -18.18 -0.88
C ASP A 312 29.44 -17.14 -0.52
N GLY A 313 30.11 -17.25 0.63
CA GLY A 313 31.11 -16.28 1.10
C GLY A 313 30.52 -14.95 1.60
N ARG A 314 29.20 -14.85 1.77
CA ARG A 314 28.48 -13.66 2.25
C ARG A 314 28.38 -13.63 3.78
N TYR A 315 29.53 -13.69 4.45
CA TYR A 315 29.63 -13.93 5.90
C TYR A 315 28.84 -12.94 6.77
N GLY A 316 28.88 -11.64 6.48
CA GLY A 316 28.14 -10.64 7.28
C GLY A 316 26.63 -10.88 7.26
N SER A 317 26.08 -11.19 6.09
CA SER A 317 24.66 -11.55 5.96
C SER A 317 24.35 -12.89 6.64
N ALA A 318 25.24 -13.88 6.51
CA ALA A 318 25.09 -15.19 7.13
C ALA A 318 24.99 -15.09 8.67
N ILE A 319 25.84 -14.27 9.29
CA ILE A 319 25.80 -14.01 10.74
C ILE A 319 24.49 -13.31 11.13
N GLY A 320 24.00 -12.38 10.30
CA GLY A 320 22.71 -11.73 10.52
C GLY A 320 21.56 -12.75 10.55
N SER A 321 21.49 -13.63 9.56
CA SER A 321 20.47 -14.69 9.48
C SER A 321 20.60 -15.70 10.62
N TYR A 322 21.82 -16.06 11.02
CA TYR A 322 22.06 -16.90 12.21
C TYR A 322 21.47 -16.27 13.47
N GLY A 323 21.77 -14.99 13.73
CA GLY A 323 21.25 -14.30 14.91
C GLY A 323 19.71 -14.25 14.94
N MET A 324 19.08 -14.01 13.79
CA MET A 324 17.63 -14.05 13.67
C MET A 324 17.05 -15.47 13.88
N ALA A 325 17.71 -16.50 13.35
CA ALA A 325 17.30 -17.90 13.53
C ALA A 325 17.33 -18.30 15.02
N MET A 326 18.40 -17.98 15.74
CA MET A 326 18.53 -18.28 17.17
C MET A 326 17.46 -17.55 18.01
N GLY A 327 17.17 -16.29 17.66
CA GLY A 327 16.06 -15.55 18.28
C GLY A 327 14.71 -16.23 18.06
N ALA A 328 14.47 -16.74 16.85
CA ALA A 328 13.23 -17.45 16.50
C ALA A 328 13.09 -18.80 17.24
N TYR A 329 14.17 -19.60 17.35
CA TYR A 329 14.17 -20.84 18.14
C TYR A 329 13.88 -20.57 19.62
N THR A 330 14.54 -19.57 20.21
CA THR A 330 14.32 -19.19 21.61
C THR A 330 12.86 -18.77 21.85
N GLY A 331 12.31 -17.95 20.95
CA GLY A 331 10.90 -17.54 21.01
C GLY A 331 9.93 -18.72 20.93
N SER A 332 10.19 -19.68 20.04
CA SER A 332 9.38 -20.90 19.91
C SER A 332 9.37 -21.73 21.20
N GLY A 333 10.55 -21.94 21.81
CA GLY A 333 10.67 -22.70 23.07
C GLY A 333 9.89 -22.07 24.23
N VAL A 334 9.87 -20.74 24.32
CA VAL A 334 9.06 -20.01 25.32
C VAL A 334 7.57 -20.23 25.08
N LEU A 335 7.12 -20.18 23.83
CA LEU A 335 5.70 -20.34 23.48
C LEU A 335 5.20 -21.77 23.72
N GLN A 336 6.02 -22.79 23.44
CA GLN A 336 5.70 -24.19 23.72
C GLN A 336 5.63 -24.51 25.23
N GLY A 337 6.37 -23.75 26.05
CA GLY A 337 6.34 -23.87 27.51
C GLY A 337 5.06 -23.32 28.16
N ILE A 338 4.25 -22.55 27.44
CA ILE A 338 3.00 -21.96 27.94
C ILE A 338 1.87 -22.95 27.67
N ARG A 339 1.38 -23.62 28.72
CA ARG A 339 0.16 -24.45 28.63
C ARG A 339 -1.04 -23.58 28.28
N SER A 340 -1.57 -23.75 27.07
CA SER A 340 -2.85 -23.16 26.65
C SER A 340 -4.00 -23.74 27.48
N ALA A 341 -4.75 -22.90 28.18
CA ALA A 341 -6.02 -23.30 28.77
C ALA A 341 -7.08 -23.51 27.65
N PRO A 342 -8.07 -24.39 27.82
CA PRO A 342 -9.11 -24.59 26.81
C PRO A 342 -9.88 -23.27 26.61
N LEU A 343 -9.86 -22.73 25.39
CA LEU A 343 -10.59 -21.51 25.05
C LEU A 343 -12.08 -21.82 24.85
N ALA A 344 -12.94 -21.04 25.52
CA ALA A 344 -14.36 -20.97 25.21
C ALA A 344 -14.55 -20.43 23.77
N PRO A 345 -15.66 -20.78 23.07
CA PRO A 345 -15.88 -20.33 21.71
C PRO A 345 -16.00 -18.80 21.69
N ARG A 346 -15.07 -18.12 21.01
CA ARG A 346 -15.16 -16.68 20.81
C ARG A 346 -16.14 -16.42 19.66
N SER A 347 -17.22 -15.72 19.99
CA SER A 347 -18.15 -15.12 19.03
C SER A 347 -17.48 -13.89 18.42
N GLY A 348 -17.13 -13.98 17.15
CA GLY A 348 -16.54 -12.96 16.30
C GLY A 348 -16.32 -13.57 14.92
N VAL A 349 -16.21 -12.76 13.87
CA VAL A 349 -15.86 -13.26 12.53
C VAL A 349 -14.57 -14.05 12.68
N VAL A 350 -14.65 -15.36 12.47
CA VAL A 350 -13.53 -16.28 12.68
C VAL A 350 -12.44 -15.87 11.70
N ASP A 351 -11.38 -15.27 12.21
CA ASP A 351 -10.15 -15.09 11.44
C ASP A 351 -9.76 -16.50 10.97
N GLU A 352 -9.79 -16.71 9.66
CA GLU A 352 -9.60 -18.03 9.08
C GLU A 352 -8.25 -18.60 9.55
N ILE A 353 -8.26 -19.85 10.01
CA ILE A 353 -7.02 -20.56 10.30
C ILE A 353 -6.36 -20.87 8.95
N VAL A 354 -5.44 -20.02 8.54
CA VAL A 354 -4.64 -20.21 7.33
C VAL A 354 -3.49 -21.15 7.67
N PRO A 355 -3.36 -22.30 6.99
CA PRO A 355 -2.25 -23.21 7.22
C PRO A 355 -0.91 -22.52 6.93
N LEU A 356 0.12 -22.87 7.69
CA LEU A 356 1.47 -22.37 7.40
C LEU A 356 1.94 -22.91 6.05
N PRO A 357 2.66 -22.10 5.26
CA PRO A 357 3.14 -22.52 3.95
C PRO A 357 4.29 -23.52 4.09
N THR A 358 4.36 -24.49 3.18
CA THR A 358 5.45 -25.46 3.12
C THR A 358 6.64 -24.86 2.38
N LEU A 359 7.45 -24.06 3.07
CA LEU A 359 8.59 -23.34 2.47
C LEU A 359 9.88 -24.15 2.51
N VAL A 360 10.20 -24.71 3.67
CA VAL A 360 11.43 -25.47 3.93
C VAL A 360 11.14 -26.63 4.88
N GLU A 361 11.99 -27.65 4.84
CA GLU A 361 11.98 -28.70 5.85
C GLU A 361 12.34 -28.14 7.22
N HIS A 362 11.72 -28.72 8.26
CA HIS A 362 12.01 -28.33 9.63
C HIS A 362 13.47 -28.67 9.97
N THR A 363 14.19 -27.67 10.50
CA THR A 363 15.52 -27.86 11.08
C THR A 363 15.43 -27.63 12.58
N SER A 364 15.88 -28.59 13.40
CA SER A 364 15.93 -28.40 14.85
C SER A 364 17.04 -27.43 15.25
N GLN A 365 16.92 -26.79 16.43
CA GLN A 365 17.96 -25.89 16.92
C GLN A 365 19.32 -26.61 17.06
N SER A 366 19.31 -27.83 17.62
CA SER A 366 20.53 -28.62 17.81
C SER A 366 21.19 -29.00 16.49
N ASP A 367 20.41 -29.36 15.47
CA ASP A 367 20.96 -29.71 14.16
C ASP A 367 21.56 -28.48 13.47
N PHE A 368 20.91 -27.33 13.61
CA PHE A 368 21.44 -26.07 13.08
C PHE A 368 22.72 -25.64 13.80
N GLU A 369 22.76 -25.71 15.12
CA GLU A 369 23.96 -25.42 15.92
C GLU A 369 25.12 -26.34 15.53
N ALA A 370 24.88 -27.66 15.47
CA ALA A 370 25.87 -28.63 15.05
C ALA A 370 26.39 -28.38 13.63
N ALA A 371 25.51 -27.99 12.70
CA ALA A 371 25.93 -27.53 11.39
C ALA A 371 26.80 -26.28 11.51
N TRP A 372 26.42 -25.30 12.33
CA TRP A 372 27.10 -24.02 12.45
C TRP A 372 28.46 -24.07 13.18
N ASP A 373 28.69 -25.04 14.07
CA ASP A 373 29.83 -25.08 14.99
C ASP A 373 31.22 -24.89 14.33
N GLY A 374 31.45 -25.48 13.16
CA GLY A 374 32.71 -25.36 12.42
C GLY A 374 32.95 -23.99 11.75
N ARG A 375 31.92 -23.15 11.67
CA ARG A 375 31.95 -21.85 10.95
C ARG A 375 32.44 -20.72 11.86
N TRP A 376 32.36 -20.88 13.19
CA TRP A 376 32.74 -19.84 14.15
C TRP A 376 34.24 -19.51 14.14
N GLU A 377 35.10 -20.52 13.96
CA GLU A 377 36.55 -20.34 13.93
C GLU A 377 37.00 -19.50 12.73
N THR A 378 36.38 -19.69 11.57
CA THR A 378 36.60 -18.85 10.39
C THR A 378 36.06 -17.43 10.58
N THR A 379 34.98 -17.27 11.37
CA THR A 379 34.35 -15.96 11.58
C THR A 379 35.18 -15.02 12.46
N LYS A 380 36.03 -15.53 13.36
CA LYS A 380 36.97 -14.69 14.13
C LYS A 380 37.99 -14.00 13.21
N GLY A 381 38.44 -14.69 12.17
CA GLY A 381 39.29 -14.12 11.11
C GLY A 381 38.55 -13.09 10.26
N VAL A 382 37.31 -13.41 9.85
CA VAL A 382 36.48 -12.50 9.04
C VAL A 382 36.01 -11.26 9.81
N ARG A 383 35.60 -11.36 11.09
CA ARG A 383 35.26 -10.19 11.93
C ARG A 383 36.45 -9.24 12.07
N SER A 384 37.66 -9.79 12.22
CA SER A 384 38.88 -8.99 12.30
C SER A 384 39.15 -8.25 10.98
N GLN A 385 38.96 -8.93 9.84
CA GLN A 385 39.12 -8.34 8.52
C GLN A 385 38.03 -7.32 8.18
N SER A 386 36.75 -7.61 8.43
CA SER A 386 35.63 -6.69 8.17
C SER A 386 35.66 -5.45 9.07
N VAL A 387 36.12 -5.57 10.32
CA VAL A 387 36.36 -4.40 11.20
C VAL A 387 37.54 -3.56 10.69
N LEU A 388 38.59 -4.20 10.15
CA LEU A 388 39.68 -3.50 9.49
C LEU A 388 39.19 -2.78 8.22
N ASP A 389 38.41 -3.45 7.36
CA ASP A 389 37.89 -2.89 6.11
C ASP A 389 36.91 -1.73 6.37
N LEU A 390 36.04 -1.84 7.38
CA LEU A 390 35.16 -0.73 7.80
C LEU A 390 35.95 0.47 8.35
N ARG A 391 37.03 0.22 9.11
CA ARG A 391 37.92 1.29 9.58
C ARG A 391 38.65 1.96 8.42
N VAL A 392 39.11 1.19 7.43
CA VAL A 392 39.74 1.71 6.22
C VAL A 392 38.75 2.58 5.43
N LEU A 393 37.53 2.09 5.19
CA LEU A 393 36.46 2.85 4.53
C LEU A 393 36.09 4.13 5.27
N GLU A 394 36.07 4.12 6.60
CA GLU A 394 35.78 5.32 7.39
C GLU A 394 36.95 6.33 7.35
N ILE A 395 38.19 5.84 7.36
CA ILE A 395 39.39 6.67 7.18
C ILE A 395 39.39 7.30 5.78
N GLU A 396 39.11 6.54 4.73
CA GLU A 396 39.00 7.04 3.36
C GLU A 396 37.90 8.09 3.22
N ARG A 397 36.73 7.85 3.84
CA ARG A 397 35.62 8.80 3.83
C ARG A 397 35.95 10.08 4.59
N ARG A 398 36.74 10.00 5.67
CA ARG A 398 37.25 11.18 6.39
C ARG A 398 38.32 11.91 5.60
N PHE A 399 39.21 11.21 4.91
CA PHE A 399 40.21 11.79 4.01
C PHE A 399 39.54 12.52 2.83
N ALA A 400 38.54 11.92 2.19
CA ALA A 400 37.77 12.54 1.12
C ALA A 400 37.04 13.83 1.56
N LYS A 401 36.56 13.86 2.82
CA LYS A 401 35.98 15.08 3.42
C LYS A 401 37.02 16.16 3.73
N LEU A 402 38.26 15.77 4.03
CA LEU A 402 39.36 16.72 4.31
C LEU A 402 40.01 17.25 3.03
N THR A 403 39.99 16.49 1.93
CA THR A 403 40.51 16.93 0.63
C THR A 403 39.49 17.69 -0.22
N ALA A 404 38.20 17.59 0.11
CA ALA A 404 37.16 18.49 -0.40
C ALA A 404 37.33 19.90 0.21
N LYS A 405 38.18 20.73 -0.40
CA LYS A 405 38.24 22.17 -0.10
C LYS A 405 36.84 22.79 -0.27
N PRO A 406 36.41 23.71 0.62
CA PRO A 406 35.25 24.55 0.33
C PRO A 406 35.60 25.43 -0.87
N SER A 407 34.79 25.40 -1.92
CA SER A 407 34.83 26.41 -2.96
C SER A 407 34.38 27.73 -2.33
N GLU A 408 35.33 28.60 -2.01
CA GLU A 408 35.05 29.98 -1.64
C GLU A 408 34.27 30.66 -2.78
N SER A 409 33.05 31.07 -2.43
CA SER A 409 32.23 31.97 -3.22
C SER A 409 32.92 33.33 -3.31
N ASN A 410 33.63 33.59 -4.40
CA ASN A 410 34.01 34.95 -4.77
C ASN A 410 32.76 35.69 -5.26
N THR A 411 32.04 36.33 -4.34
CA THR A 411 31.33 37.57 -4.64
C THR A 411 32.32 38.72 -4.51
N SER A 412 32.57 39.44 -5.60
CA SER A 412 33.15 40.78 -5.56
C SER A 412 32.69 41.59 -6.78
N ASN A 413 31.91 42.62 -6.45
CA ASN A 413 31.60 43.89 -7.15
C ASN A 413 31.02 43.88 -8.56
#